data_AF-A0A7W0JV22-F1
#
_entry.id   AF-A0A7W0JV22-F1
#
_cell.length_a   1.000
_cell.length_b   1.000
_cell.length_c   1.000
_cell.angle_alpha   90.00
_cell.angle_beta   90.00
_cell.angle_gamma   90.00
#
_symmetry.space_group_name_H-M   'P 1'
#
loop_
_entity.id
_entity.type
_entity.pdbx_description
1 polymer ?
#
loop_
_entity_poly.entity_id
_entity_poly.type
_entity_poly.pdbx_seq_one_letter_code
_entity_poly.pdbx_strand_id
1 'polypeptide(L)'
;MSSKSAPTLNDPKTTVALVNANAVVGIIPKDSNGDGKLDIMNGDKVGIACTICHTITDKSVFDMPKGGSIGRRVDGPAALTLNVGKLMAMAGNSRALYPNLQQTFLGVSIGRAPSGLGPDSTEAEVDAYLSNPAFYPVGTFDETQDGNGNPVKNTPLFRQDLAAPYGSAGEFSKLDDISNGSYTTNLDPTTLLTPEGRQFLEIKAGPAGKQMADEYARILQDTGVSGFPFVKAQMTGKVGDPASIVGRRVDNQKLLDMNAYLDQLQAPAGAKVNVEMAARGREVFRANCTQCHNVDQSKFVPPMLVEMKTIWPAYTPIPVGKRGDSKLSMIQNSPGIFDDKMIVVDASDRGEKRGNAIPLLLDLARTNIFLHDGSVSSLDSLLDPVRGTAAPHPFYLSDAAQRADTVEFLRSLDTNSSNRATRATVRPQREKHESLPLWAGFFVAAAGIVWLKVKK
;
A
#
# COMPACT_ATOMS: atom_id res chain seq x y z
N MET A 1 15.98 11.47 14.04
CA MET A 1 16.61 12.55 14.85
C MET A 1 16.21 12.36 16.30
N SER A 2 17.03 12.78 17.25
CA SER A 2 16.64 12.79 18.67
C SER A 2 15.96 14.12 19.01
N SER A 3 15.24 14.16 20.13
CA SER A 3 14.75 15.41 20.73
C SER A 3 15.87 16.42 20.99
N LYS A 4 17.12 15.95 21.14
CA LYS A 4 18.30 16.83 21.28
C LYS A 4 18.72 17.49 19.96
N SER A 5 18.62 16.79 18.83
CA SER A 5 19.10 17.29 17.54
C SER A 5 18.06 18.09 16.75
N ALA A 6 16.76 17.93 17.06
CA ALA A 6 15.68 18.67 16.42
C ALA A 6 14.54 18.90 17.43
N PRO A 7 14.76 19.72 18.48
CA PRO A 7 13.81 19.85 19.60
C PRO A 7 12.42 20.31 19.14
N THR A 8 12.34 21.27 18.21
CA THR A 8 11.06 21.75 17.66
C THR A 8 10.29 20.64 16.93
N LEU A 9 10.96 19.86 16.07
CA LEU A 9 10.30 18.77 15.32
C LEU A 9 9.95 17.56 16.21
N ASN A 10 10.50 17.49 17.43
CA ASN A 10 10.17 16.47 18.42
C ASN A 10 9.24 17.01 19.52
N ASP A 11 8.79 18.26 19.42
CA ASP A 11 7.81 18.84 20.35
C ASP A 11 6.38 18.45 19.90
N PRO A 12 5.61 17.71 20.72
CA PRO A 12 4.23 17.38 20.41
C PRO A 12 3.37 18.61 20.06
N LYS A 13 3.63 19.77 20.67
CA LYS A 13 2.90 21.02 20.36
C LYS A 13 3.15 21.47 18.92
N THR A 14 4.37 21.29 18.41
CA THR A 14 4.68 21.58 17.01
C THR A 14 3.92 20.65 16.09
N THR A 15 3.89 19.35 16.38
CA THR A 15 3.11 18.37 15.60
C THR A 15 1.63 18.73 15.57
N VAL A 16 1.04 19.05 16.73
CA VAL A 16 -0.37 19.48 16.83
C VAL A 16 -0.62 20.73 15.99
N ALA A 17 0.26 21.73 16.07
CA ALA A 17 0.14 22.95 15.27
C ALA A 17 0.21 22.68 13.76
N LEU A 18 1.11 21.79 13.33
CA LEU A 18 1.23 21.38 11.93
C LEU A 18 -0.01 20.60 11.45
N VAL A 19 -0.56 19.71 12.28
CA VAL A 19 -1.79 18.97 11.96
C VAL A 19 -2.97 19.93 11.85
N ASN A 20 -3.16 20.85 12.81
CA ASN A 20 -4.22 21.86 12.77
C ASN A 20 -4.06 22.83 11.58
N ALA A 21 -2.84 23.02 11.07
CA ALA A 21 -2.56 23.79 9.86
C ALA A 21 -2.69 22.98 8.56
N ASN A 22 -3.11 21.70 8.62
CA ASN A 22 -3.15 20.77 7.49
C ASN A 22 -1.80 20.66 6.75
N ALA A 23 -0.70 20.75 7.49
CA ALA A 23 0.67 20.77 6.97
C ALA A 23 1.38 19.40 7.04
N VAL A 24 0.71 18.37 7.56
CA VAL A 24 1.23 17.00 7.63
C VAL A 24 0.55 16.17 6.57
N VAL A 25 1.33 15.70 5.58
CA VAL A 25 0.83 14.88 4.48
C VAL A 25 0.08 13.66 5.02
N GLY A 26 -1.17 13.51 4.60
CA GLY A 26 -1.99 12.34 4.89
C GLY A 26 -2.60 12.27 6.29
N ILE A 27 -2.36 13.24 7.17
CA ILE A 27 -3.06 13.36 8.45
C ILE A 27 -4.12 14.44 8.33
N ILE A 28 -5.39 14.03 8.43
CA ILE A 28 -6.55 14.90 8.23
C ILE A 28 -7.21 15.19 9.58
N PRO A 29 -7.13 16.41 10.10
CA PRO A 29 -7.89 16.79 11.30
C PRO A 29 -9.38 16.97 10.97
N LYS A 30 -10.24 16.71 11.94
CA LYS A 30 -11.68 16.97 11.86
C LYS A 30 -12.19 17.65 13.10
N ASP A 31 -12.74 18.82 12.86
CA ASP A 31 -13.66 19.51 13.75
C ASP A 31 -14.83 18.57 14.06
N SER A 32 -14.75 17.94 15.22
CA SER A 32 -15.68 16.91 15.67
C SER A 32 -16.75 17.48 16.58
N ASN A 33 -16.58 18.71 17.06
CA ASN A 33 -17.52 19.41 17.94
C ASN A 33 -18.31 20.52 17.19
N GLY A 34 -17.90 20.87 15.96
CA GLY A 34 -18.54 21.85 15.10
C GLY A 34 -18.27 23.31 15.49
N ASP A 35 -17.22 23.59 16.27
CA ASP A 35 -16.91 24.93 16.75
C ASP A 35 -16.12 25.80 15.74
N GLY A 36 -15.75 25.23 14.59
CA GLY A 36 -15.00 25.89 13.53
C GLY A 36 -13.50 25.98 13.78
N LYS A 37 -12.98 25.37 14.85
CA LYS A 37 -11.56 25.40 15.23
C LYS A 37 -11.03 23.98 15.39
N LEU A 38 -9.97 23.67 14.66
CA LEU A 38 -9.26 22.40 14.83
C LEU A 38 -8.49 22.38 16.16
N ASP A 39 -8.87 21.47 17.06
CA ASP A 39 -8.28 21.27 18.38
C ASP A 39 -8.24 19.80 18.78
N ILE A 40 -7.30 19.06 18.17
CA ILE A 40 -7.13 17.61 18.39
C ILE A 40 -6.77 17.25 19.84
N MET A 41 -6.32 18.22 20.64
CA MET A 41 -6.04 18.02 22.06
C MET A 41 -7.31 18.06 22.91
N ASN A 42 -8.38 18.70 22.43
CA ASN A 42 -9.60 18.98 23.17
C ASN A 42 -10.85 18.30 22.60
N GLY A 43 -10.70 17.25 21.79
CA GLY A 43 -11.80 16.38 21.38
C GLY A 43 -11.95 16.17 19.89
N ASP A 44 -11.24 16.95 19.07
CA ASP A 44 -11.20 16.70 17.64
C ASP A 44 -10.46 15.41 17.29
N LYS A 45 -10.90 14.81 16.19
CA LYS A 45 -10.37 13.55 15.69
C LYS A 45 -9.34 13.85 14.60
N VAL A 46 -8.38 12.95 14.45
CA VAL A 46 -7.53 12.91 13.27
C VAL A 46 -7.88 11.67 12.49
N GLY A 47 -7.60 11.68 11.20
CA GLY A 47 -7.58 10.46 10.44
C GLY A 47 -6.50 10.41 9.40
N ILE A 48 -6.41 9.27 8.72
CA ILE A 48 -5.41 9.04 7.68
C ILE A 48 -6.08 9.01 6.30
N ALA A 49 -5.38 9.55 5.30
CA ALA A 49 -5.76 9.49 3.89
C ALA A 49 -4.69 8.73 3.08
N CYS A 50 -5.04 8.25 1.88
CA CYS A 50 -4.12 7.56 0.96
C CYS A 50 -2.77 8.30 0.76
N THR A 51 -2.81 9.63 0.78
CA THR A 51 -1.61 10.46 0.62
C THR A 51 -0.55 10.20 1.68
N ILE A 52 -0.89 9.61 2.83
CA ILE A 52 0.13 9.21 3.81
C ILE A 52 1.13 8.20 3.22
N CYS A 53 0.64 7.23 2.43
CA CYS A 53 1.46 6.18 1.82
C CYS A 53 1.93 6.51 0.40
N HIS A 54 1.20 7.36 -0.32
CA HIS A 54 1.39 7.58 -1.77
C HIS A 54 1.80 9.02 -2.12
N THR A 55 2.39 9.73 -1.17
CA THR A 55 2.87 11.10 -1.37
C THR A 55 4.17 11.30 -0.59
N ILE A 56 5.08 12.04 -1.21
CA ILE A 56 6.33 12.47 -0.57
C ILE A 56 6.43 13.99 -0.64
N THR A 57 7.49 14.55 -0.05
CA THR A 57 7.85 15.96 -0.27
C THR A 57 9.09 16.06 -1.16
N ASP A 58 9.22 17.17 -1.88
CA ASP A 58 10.36 17.48 -2.75
C ASP A 58 11.66 17.80 -1.97
N LYS A 59 11.60 17.77 -0.63
CA LYS A 59 12.71 18.02 0.30
C LYS A 59 13.31 19.43 0.20
N SER A 60 12.63 20.36 -0.46
CA SER A 60 13.16 21.70 -0.75
C SER A 60 13.40 22.56 0.49
N VAL A 61 12.78 22.23 1.63
CA VAL A 61 12.94 22.95 2.90
C VAL A 61 13.83 22.16 3.86
N PHE A 62 13.62 20.85 3.96
CA PHE A 62 14.36 19.99 4.87
C PHE A 62 14.40 18.55 4.36
N ASP A 63 15.58 17.93 4.40
CA ASP A 63 15.78 16.51 4.12
C ASP A 63 16.43 15.84 5.32
N MET A 64 15.74 14.88 5.93
CA MET A 64 16.30 14.14 7.06
C MET A 64 17.03 12.89 6.56
N PRO A 65 18.30 12.69 6.97
CA PRO A 65 19.01 11.45 6.70
C PRO A 65 18.22 10.26 7.24
N LYS A 66 17.95 9.27 6.38
CA LYS A 66 17.21 8.03 6.67
C LYS A 66 15.69 8.19 6.88
N GLY A 67 15.08 9.24 6.33
CA GLY A 67 13.63 9.34 6.13
C GLY A 67 13.01 10.58 6.76
N GLY A 68 11.93 11.07 6.15
CA GLY A 68 11.24 12.31 6.53
C GLY A 68 11.78 13.56 5.83
N SER A 69 10.89 14.46 5.42
CA SER A 69 11.29 15.67 4.70
C SER A 69 10.19 16.72 4.70
N ILE A 70 10.58 17.98 4.57
CA ILE A 70 9.69 19.13 4.44
C ILE A 70 9.93 19.78 3.07
N GLY A 71 8.85 20.14 2.39
CA GLY A 71 8.91 20.70 1.06
C GLY A 71 7.55 20.74 0.40
N ARG A 72 7.52 20.88 -0.93
CA ARG A 72 6.30 20.81 -1.72
C ARG A 72 5.83 19.37 -1.82
N ARG A 73 4.51 19.19 -1.85
CA ARG A 73 3.86 17.90 -2.05
C ARG A 73 4.20 17.32 -3.43
N VAL A 74 4.54 16.04 -3.48
CA VAL A 74 4.75 15.26 -4.70
C VAL A 74 3.91 13.99 -4.60
N ASP A 75 2.80 13.97 -5.31
CA ASP A 75 1.80 12.89 -5.27
C ASP A 75 2.16 11.75 -6.24
N GLY A 76 1.87 10.52 -5.85
CA GLY A 76 2.11 9.31 -6.65
C GLY A 76 3.23 8.41 -6.12
N PRO A 77 4.43 8.93 -5.82
CA PRO A 77 5.52 8.10 -5.32
C PRO A 77 5.22 7.49 -3.95
N ALA A 78 5.59 6.22 -3.77
CA ALA A 78 5.42 5.53 -2.48
C ALA A 78 6.29 6.14 -1.37
N ALA A 79 5.75 6.27 -0.18
CA ALA A 79 6.45 6.69 1.03
C ALA A 79 7.22 5.52 1.66
N LEU A 80 8.30 5.10 1.01
CA LEU A 80 9.05 3.87 1.33
C LEU A 80 9.78 3.88 2.67
N THR A 81 9.97 5.04 3.28
CA THR A 81 10.58 5.17 4.62
C THR A 81 9.54 5.38 5.71
N LEU A 82 8.25 5.37 5.37
CA LEU A 82 7.18 5.58 6.34
C LEU A 82 7.04 4.36 7.24
N ASN A 83 7.04 4.57 8.56
CA ASN A 83 6.71 3.52 9.51
C ASN A 83 5.22 3.61 9.86
N VAL A 84 4.38 3.03 9.00
CA VAL A 84 2.91 3.04 9.16
C VAL A 84 2.49 2.35 10.46
N GLY A 85 3.10 1.21 10.79
CA GLY A 85 2.82 0.50 12.04
C GLY A 85 3.03 1.35 13.28
N LYS A 86 4.18 2.04 13.40
CA LYS A 86 4.40 2.98 14.50
C LYS A 86 3.40 4.14 14.50
N LEU A 87 2.99 4.65 13.34
CA LEU A 87 1.98 5.70 13.28
C LEU A 87 0.63 5.20 13.83
N MET A 88 0.23 3.99 13.46
CA MET A 88 -0.98 3.34 13.95
C MET A 88 -0.92 3.04 15.45
N ALA A 89 0.24 2.64 15.99
CA ALA A 89 0.43 2.42 17.43
C ALA A 89 0.29 3.70 18.28
N MET A 90 0.42 4.90 17.68
CA MET A 90 0.15 6.16 18.39
C MET A 90 -1.35 6.43 18.57
N ALA A 91 -2.23 5.67 17.92
CA ALA A 91 -3.67 5.79 18.08
C ALA A 91 -4.10 5.40 19.50
N GLY A 92 -5.09 6.10 20.03
CA GLY A 92 -5.72 5.82 21.31
C GLY A 92 -6.47 4.49 21.36
N ASN A 93 -6.90 3.99 20.19
CA ASN A 93 -7.64 2.74 20.03
C ASN A 93 -7.00 1.92 18.89
N SER A 94 -5.74 1.52 19.03
CA SER A 94 -5.03 0.74 18.01
C SER A 94 -5.69 -0.62 17.76
N ARG A 95 -6.37 -1.19 18.78
CA ARG A 95 -7.18 -2.40 18.63
C ARG A 95 -8.28 -2.25 17.58
N ALA A 96 -8.76 -1.05 17.30
CA ALA A 96 -9.79 -0.82 16.27
C ALA A 96 -9.30 -1.13 14.83
N LEU A 97 -8.00 -1.37 14.64
CA LEU A 97 -7.42 -1.82 13.37
C LEU A 97 -7.45 -3.35 13.20
N TYR A 98 -8.03 -4.09 14.16
CA TYR A 98 -8.03 -5.55 14.23
C TYR A 98 -8.18 -6.27 12.87
N PRO A 99 -9.12 -5.91 11.98
CA PRO A 99 -9.30 -6.60 10.69
C PRO A 99 -8.05 -6.60 9.78
N ASN A 100 -7.17 -5.61 9.91
CA ASN A 100 -5.92 -5.46 9.14
C ASN A 100 -4.69 -6.05 9.85
N LEU A 101 -4.85 -6.68 11.01
CA LEU A 101 -3.72 -7.18 11.81
C LEU A 101 -3.66 -8.70 11.75
N GLN A 102 -2.51 -9.27 12.13
CA GLN A 102 -2.38 -10.71 12.25
C GLN A 102 -3.23 -11.20 13.44
N GLN A 103 -4.24 -12.02 13.14
CA GLN A 103 -5.17 -12.57 14.12
C GLN A 103 -4.91 -14.06 14.35
N THR A 104 -5.60 -14.62 15.35
CA THR A 104 -5.71 -16.06 15.56
C THR A 104 -7.10 -16.54 15.18
N PHE A 105 -7.26 -17.09 13.98
CA PHE A 105 -8.53 -17.65 13.47
C PHE A 105 -8.60 -19.15 13.70
N LEU A 106 -9.66 -19.60 14.37
CA LEU A 106 -9.93 -21.03 14.58
C LEU A 106 -8.71 -21.79 15.14
N GLY A 107 -7.90 -21.12 15.96
CA GLY A 107 -6.68 -21.67 16.57
C GLY A 107 -5.42 -21.61 15.70
N VAL A 108 -5.47 -21.00 14.52
CA VAL A 108 -4.33 -20.82 13.61
C VAL A 108 -4.05 -19.34 13.41
N SER A 109 -2.77 -18.97 13.43
CA SER A 109 -2.31 -17.65 13.00
C SER A 109 -1.31 -17.81 11.88
N ILE A 110 -1.43 -16.95 10.87
CA ILE A 110 -0.54 -16.91 9.71
C ILE A 110 -0.09 -15.47 9.58
N GLY A 111 1.19 -15.26 9.29
CA GLY A 111 1.81 -13.94 9.18
C GLY A 111 3.22 -13.96 9.76
N ARG A 112 3.80 -12.78 9.93
CA ARG A 112 5.20 -12.62 10.33
C ARG A 112 5.43 -12.76 11.84
N ALA A 113 4.41 -12.52 12.66
CA ALA A 113 4.51 -12.67 14.11
C ALA A 113 4.39 -14.14 14.52
N PRO A 114 5.05 -14.55 15.61
CA PRO A 114 4.97 -15.93 16.10
C PRO A 114 3.58 -16.32 16.61
N SER A 115 2.73 -15.35 16.92
CA SER A 115 1.35 -15.53 17.37
C SER A 115 0.48 -14.38 16.88
N GLY A 116 -0.79 -14.66 16.60
CA GLY A 116 -1.76 -13.64 16.22
C GLY A 116 -2.40 -12.99 17.44
N LEU A 117 -2.91 -11.79 17.22
CA LEU A 117 -3.74 -11.06 18.17
C LEU A 117 -5.10 -11.76 18.30
N GLY A 118 -5.62 -11.78 19.52
CA GLY A 118 -7.00 -12.17 19.80
C GLY A 118 -7.86 -10.98 20.24
N PRO A 119 -9.16 -11.20 20.45
CA PRO A 119 -10.09 -10.14 20.82
C PRO A 119 -9.86 -9.60 22.25
N ASP A 120 -9.11 -10.33 23.09
CA ASP A 120 -8.71 -9.91 24.45
C ASP A 120 -7.32 -9.25 24.47
N SER A 121 -6.63 -9.14 23.32
CA SER A 121 -5.33 -8.46 23.26
C SER A 121 -5.48 -7.02 23.72
N THR A 122 -4.59 -6.61 24.62
CA THR A 122 -4.51 -5.25 25.14
C THR A 122 -4.01 -4.27 24.07
N GLU A 123 -4.28 -2.97 24.26
CA GLU A 123 -3.72 -1.91 23.40
C GLU A 123 -2.18 -1.99 23.34
N ALA A 124 -1.53 -2.31 24.47
CA ALA A 124 -0.07 -2.43 24.52
C ALA A 124 0.47 -3.59 23.68
N GLU A 125 -0.23 -4.72 23.62
CA GLU A 125 0.14 -5.86 22.77
C GLU A 125 -0.05 -5.53 21.29
N VAL A 126 -1.14 -4.83 20.93
CA VAL A 126 -1.37 -4.36 19.56
C VAL A 126 -0.32 -3.33 19.14
N ASP A 127 -0.01 -2.36 20.01
CA ASP A 127 1.05 -1.37 19.78
C ASP A 127 2.42 -2.04 19.59
N ALA A 128 2.73 -3.06 20.39
CA ALA A 128 3.97 -3.80 20.31
C ALA A 128 4.07 -4.58 18.99
N TYR A 129 2.96 -5.21 18.54
CA TYR A 129 2.88 -5.83 17.23
C TYR A 129 3.15 -4.81 16.11
N LEU A 130 2.40 -3.70 16.10
CA LEU A 130 2.51 -2.65 15.09
C LEU A 130 3.88 -1.95 15.07
N SER A 131 4.52 -1.81 16.23
CA SER A 131 5.81 -1.14 16.36
C SER A 131 7.00 -2.03 16.02
N ASN A 132 6.80 -3.35 15.88
CA ASN A 132 7.86 -4.29 15.60
C ASN A 132 8.11 -4.40 14.08
N PRO A 133 9.25 -3.91 13.56
CA PRO A 133 9.53 -3.95 12.12
C PRO A 133 9.72 -5.35 11.54
N ALA A 134 9.88 -6.39 12.38
CA ALA A 134 9.85 -7.78 11.92
C ALA A 134 8.43 -8.24 11.59
N PHE A 135 7.42 -7.70 12.27
CA PHE A 135 6.01 -8.08 12.11
C PHE A 135 5.29 -7.13 11.15
N TYR A 136 5.57 -5.82 11.29
CA TYR A 136 5.03 -4.75 10.45
C TYR A 136 6.19 -3.87 9.91
N PRO A 137 6.78 -4.23 8.77
CA PRO A 137 7.97 -3.55 8.25
C PRO A 137 7.77 -2.06 7.92
N VAL A 138 8.89 -1.36 7.78
CA VAL A 138 8.91 0.03 7.29
C VAL A 138 8.65 0.04 5.78
N GLY A 139 7.85 1.01 5.31
CA GLY A 139 7.51 1.16 3.90
C GLY A 139 6.43 0.19 3.42
N THR A 140 5.76 -0.50 4.34
CA THR A 140 4.68 -1.45 4.04
C THR A 140 3.37 -1.07 4.72
N PHE A 141 2.27 -1.57 4.17
CA PHE A 141 0.92 -1.47 4.72
C PHE A 141 0.15 -2.76 4.44
N ASP A 142 -0.71 -3.18 5.37
CA ASP A 142 -1.66 -4.26 5.15
C ASP A 142 -2.93 -3.71 4.49
N GLU A 143 -3.01 -3.92 3.18
CA GLU A 143 -4.08 -3.42 2.32
C GLU A 143 -5.31 -4.33 2.27
N THR A 144 -5.39 -5.33 3.15
CA THR A 144 -6.50 -6.28 3.23
C THR A 144 -7.08 -6.39 4.65
N GLN A 145 -8.36 -6.75 4.74
CA GLN A 145 -9.04 -6.98 6.02
C GLN A 145 -9.34 -8.47 6.15
N ASP A 146 -8.29 -9.28 6.03
CA ASP A 146 -8.37 -10.73 6.08
C ASP A 146 -7.83 -11.31 7.40
N GLY A 147 -7.28 -10.46 8.26
CA GLY A 147 -6.73 -10.81 9.57
C GLY A 147 -5.46 -11.65 9.52
N ASN A 148 -4.75 -11.65 8.40
CA ASN A 148 -3.46 -12.35 8.27
C ASN A 148 -2.28 -11.48 8.71
N GLY A 149 -2.40 -10.16 8.71
CA GLY A 149 -1.25 -9.28 9.01
C GLY A 149 -0.14 -9.50 8.00
N ASN A 150 -0.46 -9.25 6.74
CA ASN A 150 0.34 -9.53 5.57
C ASN A 150 0.77 -8.24 4.86
N PRO A 151 1.51 -7.34 5.55
CA PRO A 151 1.84 -6.04 5.02
C PRO A 151 2.69 -6.18 3.75
N VAL A 152 2.24 -5.47 2.72
CA VAL A 152 2.94 -5.37 1.44
C VAL A 152 3.60 -4.02 1.30
N LYS A 153 4.65 -3.97 0.49
CA LYS A 153 5.31 -2.72 0.10
C LYS A 153 4.27 -1.72 -0.39
N ASN A 154 4.33 -0.50 0.15
CA ASN A 154 3.55 0.62 -0.35
C ASN A 154 3.78 0.78 -1.86
N THR A 155 2.71 0.64 -2.62
CA THR A 155 2.74 0.73 -4.08
C THR A 155 2.73 2.20 -4.53
N PRO A 156 3.40 2.54 -5.63
CA PRO A 156 3.22 3.86 -6.23
C PRO A 156 1.83 3.96 -6.90
N LEU A 157 1.24 5.16 -6.87
CA LEU A 157 -0.03 5.46 -7.53
C LEU A 157 0.09 6.42 -8.72
N PHE A 158 1.31 6.63 -9.24
CA PHE A 158 1.50 7.33 -10.50
C PHE A 158 1.23 6.41 -11.69
N ARG A 159 0.90 6.99 -12.85
CA ARG A 159 0.75 6.29 -14.13
C ARG A 159 -0.08 5.02 -14.05
N GLN A 160 -1.22 5.09 -13.36
CA GLN A 160 -2.13 3.94 -13.27
C GLN A 160 -2.73 3.56 -14.64
N ASP A 161 -2.65 4.47 -15.62
CA ASP A 161 -2.94 4.23 -17.03
C ASP A 161 -2.03 3.18 -17.70
N LEU A 162 -0.90 2.82 -17.08
CA LEU A 162 0.09 1.92 -17.66
C LEU A 162 0.08 0.50 -17.10
N ALA A 163 -0.75 0.17 -16.11
CA ALA A 163 -0.76 -1.18 -15.55
C ALA A 163 -2.15 -1.62 -15.10
N ALA A 164 -2.41 -2.91 -15.31
CA ALA A 164 -3.52 -3.65 -14.75
C ALA A 164 -3.10 -5.14 -14.67
N PRO A 165 -3.82 -6.02 -13.96
CA PRO A 165 -4.88 -5.71 -12.99
C PRO A 165 -4.34 -4.95 -11.75
N TYR A 166 -5.24 -4.44 -10.93
CA TYR A 166 -4.94 -3.64 -9.74
C TYR A 166 -5.04 -4.48 -8.47
N GLY A 167 -4.29 -4.04 -7.44
CA GLY A 167 -4.09 -4.78 -6.19
C GLY A 167 -2.87 -5.69 -6.28
N SER A 168 -2.20 -5.94 -5.16
CA SER A 168 -0.98 -6.75 -5.15
C SER A 168 -1.21 -8.20 -5.62
N ALA A 169 -2.44 -8.70 -5.51
CA ALA A 169 -2.87 -10.01 -5.98
C ALA A 169 -3.66 -9.94 -7.30
N GLY A 170 -3.78 -8.75 -7.91
CA GLY A 170 -4.55 -8.54 -9.13
C GLY A 170 -6.04 -8.83 -8.98
N GLU A 171 -6.59 -8.60 -7.78
CA GLU A 171 -7.98 -8.87 -7.40
C GLU A 171 -8.98 -7.93 -8.09
N PHE A 172 -8.54 -6.76 -8.61
CA PHE A 172 -9.40 -5.80 -9.31
C PHE A 172 -9.00 -5.62 -10.78
N SER A 173 -9.97 -5.67 -11.70
CA SER A 173 -9.72 -5.40 -13.12
C SER A 173 -9.82 -3.91 -13.49
N LYS A 174 -10.38 -3.08 -12.61
CA LYS A 174 -10.58 -1.64 -12.82
C LYS A 174 -10.06 -0.81 -11.64
N LEU A 175 -9.56 0.38 -11.94
CA LEU A 175 -8.95 1.28 -10.96
C LEU A 175 -9.98 1.90 -9.99
N ASP A 176 -11.19 2.15 -10.48
CA ASP A 176 -12.29 2.65 -9.65
C ASP A 176 -12.77 1.59 -8.64
N ASP A 177 -12.70 0.30 -9.00
CA ASP A 177 -13.13 -0.80 -8.14
C ASP A 177 -12.16 -1.00 -6.97
N ILE A 178 -10.84 -0.98 -7.21
CA ILE A 178 -9.84 -1.00 -6.11
C ILE A 178 -9.92 0.26 -5.24
N SER A 179 -10.16 1.42 -5.85
CA SER A 179 -10.34 2.67 -5.11
C SER A 179 -11.57 2.59 -4.20
N ASN A 180 -12.69 2.04 -4.72
CA ASN A 180 -13.88 1.81 -3.92
C ASN A 180 -13.64 0.81 -2.78
N GLY A 181 -12.98 -0.32 -3.05
CA GLY A 181 -12.59 -1.29 -2.03
C GLY A 181 -11.76 -0.61 -0.93
N SER A 182 -10.72 0.12 -1.31
CA SER A 182 -9.86 0.85 -0.38
C SER A 182 -10.65 1.84 0.50
N TYR A 183 -11.63 2.56 -0.05
CA TYR A 183 -12.44 3.48 0.74
C TYR A 183 -13.45 2.78 1.66
N THR A 184 -14.10 1.74 1.17
CA THR A 184 -15.20 1.08 1.87
C THR A 184 -14.72 0.02 2.85
N THR A 185 -13.45 -0.38 2.79
CA THR A 185 -12.87 -1.38 3.70
C THR A 185 -11.55 -0.92 4.31
N ASN A 186 -10.51 -0.61 3.52
CA ASN A 186 -9.18 -0.28 4.08
C ASN A 186 -9.19 0.98 4.95
N LEU A 187 -9.86 2.03 4.47
CA LEU A 187 -9.98 3.33 5.15
C LEU A 187 -11.23 3.43 6.02
N ASP A 188 -12.03 2.37 6.05
CA ASP A 188 -13.16 2.26 6.98
C ASP A 188 -13.50 0.79 7.27
N PRO A 189 -12.66 0.09 8.04
CA PRO A 189 -12.86 -1.34 8.31
C PRO A 189 -14.14 -1.58 9.12
N THR A 190 -14.71 -0.55 9.76
CA THR A 190 -15.98 -0.66 10.49
C THR A 190 -17.16 -1.06 9.58
N THR A 191 -17.05 -0.85 8.26
CA THR A 191 -18.03 -1.34 7.28
C THR A 191 -18.19 -2.86 7.33
N LEU A 192 -17.16 -3.59 7.79
CA LEU A 192 -17.22 -5.05 7.96
C LEU A 192 -18.23 -5.50 9.02
N LEU A 193 -18.72 -4.59 9.87
CA LEU A 193 -19.76 -4.88 10.86
C LEU A 193 -21.18 -4.62 10.36
N THR A 194 -21.38 -4.05 9.17
CA THR A 194 -22.71 -3.97 8.57
C THR A 194 -23.17 -5.37 8.14
N PRO A 195 -24.48 -5.59 7.91
CA PRO A 195 -24.96 -6.89 7.42
C PRO A 195 -24.21 -7.37 6.17
N GLU A 196 -23.92 -6.45 5.24
CA GLU A 196 -23.24 -6.74 3.98
C GLU A 196 -21.74 -6.95 4.15
N GLY A 197 -21.11 -6.22 5.08
CA GLY A 197 -19.71 -6.44 5.46
C GLY A 197 -19.50 -7.81 6.12
N ARG A 198 -20.43 -8.22 7.00
CA ARG A 198 -20.43 -9.56 7.60
C ARG A 198 -20.62 -10.64 6.55
N GLN A 199 -21.56 -10.44 5.62
CA GLN A 199 -21.75 -11.35 4.49
C GLN A 199 -20.49 -11.45 3.62
N PHE A 200 -19.78 -10.33 3.39
CA PHE A 200 -18.51 -10.33 2.66
C PHE A 200 -17.45 -11.19 3.36
N LEU A 201 -17.27 -11.01 4.67
CA LEU A 201 -16.32 -11.82 5.45
C LEU A 201 -16.69 -13.30 5.42
N GLU A 202 -17.97 -13.65 5.54
CA GLU A 202 -18.43 -15.04 5.41
C GLU A 202 -18.18 -15.61 4.02
N ILE A 203 -18.41 -14.85 2.95
CA ILE A 203 -18.08 -15.26 1.58
C ILE A 203 -16.58 -15.56 1.46
N LYS A 204 -15.72 -14.65 1.95
CA LYS A 204 -14.27 -14.75 1.78
C LYS A 204 -13.62 -15.78 2.67
N ALA A 205 -14.09 -15.95 3.90
CA ALA A 205 -13.40 -16.72 4.93
C ALA A 205 -14.29 -17.66 5.76
N GLY A 206 -15.57 -17.82 5.39
CA GLY A 206 -16.47 -18.78 6.03
C GLY A 206 -16.54 -18.61 7.55
N PRO A 207 -16.34 -19.69 8.34
CA PRO A 207 -16.33 -19.61 9.80
C PRO A 207 -15.27 -18.65 10.37
N ALA A 208 -14.10 -18.52 9.73
CA ALA A 208 -13.07 -17.58 10.18
C ALA A 208 -13.51 -16.12 9.96
N GLY A 209 -14.17 -15.83 8.84
CA GLY A 209 -14.77 -14.52 8.57
C GLY A 209 -15.86 -14.16 9.57
N LYS A 210 -16.71 -15.12 9.95
CA LYS A 210 -17.70 -14.93 11.01
C LYS A 210 -17.04 -14.64 12.36
N GLN A 211 -16.02 -15.42 12.73
CA GLN A 211 -15.25 -15.20 13.96
C GLN A 211 -14.66 -13.77 13.99
N MET A 212 -13.99 -13.36 12.91
CA MET A 212 -13.41 -12.02 12.78
C MET A 212 -14.45 -10.93 13.03
N ALA A 213 -15.63 -11.04 12.43
CA ALA A 213 -16.68 -10.04 12.57
C ALA A 213 -17.22 -9.94 14.01
N ASP A 214 -17.38 -11.07 14.69
CA ASP A 214 -17.86 -11.12 16.07
C ASP A 214 -16.83 -10.57 17.05
N GLU A 215 -15.56 -10.93 16.86
CA GLU A 215 -14.43 -10.42 17.63
C GLU A 215 -14.22 -8.92 17.43
N TYR A 216 -14.28 -8.46 16.18
CA TYR A 216 -14.13 -7.04 15.86
C TYR A 216 -15.28 -6.20 16.44
N ALA A 217 -16.51 -6.71 16.43
CA ALA A 217 -17.64 -6.05 17.08
C ALA A 217 -17.42 -5.87 18.60
N ARG A 218 -16.89 -6.91 19.26
CA ARG A 218 -16.54 -6.85 20.69
C ARG A 218 -15.44 -5.81 20.95
N ILE A 219 -14.39 -5.77 20.13
CA ILE A 219 -13.31 -4.80 20.24
C ILE A 219 -13.83 -3.36 20.09
N LEU A 220 -14.70 -3.07 19.10
CA LEU A 220 -15.25 -1.73 18.94
C LEU A 220 -16.12 -1.32 20.13
N GLN A 221 -16.87 -2.26 20.71
CA GLN A 221 -17.62 -2.04 21.94
C GLN A 221 -16.69 -1.71 23.12
N ASP A 222 -15.64 -2.51 23.34
CA ASP A 222 -14.67 -2.31 24.43
C ASP A 222 -13.91 -0.98 24.32
N THR A 223 -13.59 -0.58 23.09
CA THR A 223 -12.84 0.67 22.80
C THR A 223 -13.73 1.90 22.73
N GLY A 224 -15.06 1.75 22.83
CA GLY A 224 -16.04 2.83 22.76
C GLY A 224 -16.14 3.51 21.39
N VAL A 225 -15.62 2.87 20.33
CA VAL A 225 -15.72 3.38 18.96
C VAL A 225 -17.17 3.31 18.49
N SER A 226 -17.71 4.42 18.01
CA SER A 226 -19.11 4.56 17.62
C SER A 226 -19.28 5.55 16.46
N GLY A 227 -20.49 5.61 15.89
CA GLY A 227 -20.82 6.50 14.77
C GLY A 227 -20.30 6.01 13.41
N PHE A 228 -20.12 4.70 13.27
CA PHE A 228 -19.68 4.03 12.05
C PHE A 228 -20.84 3.46 11.22
N PRO A 229 -20.67 3.21 9.90
CA PRO A 229 -19.46 3.46 9.09
C PRO A 229 -19.16 4.95 8.94
N PHE A 230 -17.87 5.27 8.86
CA PHE A 230 -17.36 6.64 8.75
C PHE A 230 -17.33 7.16 7.31
N VAL A 231 -17.18 6.26 6.33
CA VAL A 231 -17.20 6.58 4.91
C VAL A 231 -18.63 6.56 4.40
N LYS A 232 -19.06 7.70 3.84
CA LYS A 232 -20.38 7.80 3.20
C LYS A 232 -20.34 7.09 1.84
N ALA A 233 -21.17 6.06 1.71
CA ALA A 233 -21.34 5.28 0.50
C ALA A 233 -22.81 4.91 0.32
N GLN A 234 -23.20 4.64 -0.93
CA GLN A 234 -24.54 4.14 -1.26
C GLN A 234 -24.54 2.61 -1.27
N MET A 235 -25.66 2.02 -0.87
CA MET A 235 -25.90 0.58 -1.05
C MET A 235 -26.17 0.32 -2.53
N THR A 236 -25.17 -0.21 -3.23
CA THR A 236 -25.25 -0.44 -4.67
C THR A 236 -24.54 -1.75 -4.98
N GLY A 237 -25.17 -2.60 -5.79
CA GLY A 237 -24.57 -3.84 -6.25
C GLY A 237 -24.69 -5.00 -5.26
N LYS A 238 -24.02 -6.11 -5.60
CA LYS A 238 -24.06 -7.36 -4.85
C LYS A 238 -22.76 -7.51 -4.03
N VAL A 239 -22.90 -8.02 -2.82
CA VAL A 239 -21.76 -8.35 -1.96
C VAL A 239 -20.86 -9.38 -2.67
N GLY A 240 -19.55 -9.13 -2.63
CA GLY A 240 -18.54 -9.93 -3.31
C GLY A 240 -18.26 -9.52 -4.76
N ASP A 241 -19.09 -8.68 -5.39
CA ASP A 241 -18.77 -8.16 -6.72
C ASP A 241 -17.60 -7.14 -6.62
N PRO A 242 -16.62 -7.15 -7.54
CA PRO A 242 -15.46 -6.27 -7.46
C PRO A 242 -15.80 -4.77 -7.34
N ALA A 243 -16.88 -4.33 -7.98
CA ALA A 243 -17.31 -2.93 -7.95
C ALA A 243 -17.93 -2.48 -6.62
N SER A 244 -18.30 -3.42 -5.76
CA SER A 244 -19.02 -3.20 -4.51
C SER A 244 -18.81 -4.37 -3.54
N ILE A 245 -17.55 -4.63 -3.16
CA ILE A 245 -17.18 -5.85 -2.41
C ILE A 245 -17.99 -6.06 -1.13
N VAL A 246 -18.35 -4.97 -0.45
CA VAL A 246 -19.21 -4.95 0.75
C VAL A 246 -20.62 -4.41 0.48
N GLY A 247 -21.11 -4.54 -0.75
CA GLY A 247 -22.42 -4.06 -1.21
C GLY A 247 -22.54 -2.53 -1.24
N ARG A 248 -21.43 -1.82 -1.10
CA ARG A 248 -21.37 -0.35 -0.99
C ARG A 248 -20.46 0.22 -2.05
N ARG A 249 -20.85 1.38 -2.58
CA ARG A 249 -20.01 2.17 -3.47
C ARG A 249 -20.03 3.64 -3.09
N VAL A 250 -18.84 4.24 -3.03
CA VAL A 250 -18.73 5.70 -2.90
C VAL A 250 -19.21 6.39 -4.18
N ASP A 251 -19.31 7.71 -4.14
CA ASP A 251 -19.74 8.49 -5.30
C ASP A 251 -18.92 8.14 -6.56
N ASN A 252 -19.61 7.75 -7.63
CA ASN A 252 -18.95 7.24 -8.82
C ASN A 252 -18.16 8.34 -9.56
N GLN A 253 -18.63 9.58 -9.54
CA GLN A 253 -17.90 10.68 -10.16
C GLN A 253 -16.57 10.90 -9.43
N LYS A 254 -16.55 10.83 -8.10
CA LYS A 254 -15.31 10.93 -7.32
C LYS A 254 -14.31 9.82 -7.63
N LEU A 255 -14.80 8.60 -7.90
CA LEU A 255 -13.93 7.49 -8.33
C LEU A 255 -13.32 7.76 -9.71
N LEU A 256 -14.12 8.24 -10.66
CA LEU A 256 -13.63 8.59 -12.00
C LEU A 256 -12.65 9.78 -11.96
N ASP A 257 -12.93 10.79 -11.15
CA ASP A 257 -12.03 11.93 -10.94
C ASP A 257 -10.71 11.47 -10.30
N MET A 258 -10.76 10.52 -9.36
CA MET A 258 -9.57 9.90 -8.78
C MET A 258 -8.77 9.14 -9.84
N ASN A 259 -9.43 8.34 -10.69
CA ASN A 259 -8.74 7.63 -11.77
C ASN A 259 -8.01 8.62 -12.69
N ALA A 260 -8.72 9.65 -13.18
CA ALA A 260 -8.13 10.67 -14.04
C ALA A 260 -6.94 11.38 -13.37
N TYR A 261 -7.03 11.61 -12.06
CA TYR A 261 -5.93 12.17 -11.29
C TYR A 261 -4.72 11.23 -11.23
N LEU A 262 -4.91 9.97 -10.84
CA LEU A 262 -3.83 8.98 -10.71
C LEU A 262 -3.15 8.66 -12.07
N ASP A 263 -3.91 8.67 -13.15
CA ASP A 263 -3.41 8.50 -14.52
C ASP A 263 -2.48 9.65 -14.94
N GLN A 264 -2.76 10.87 -14.47
CA GLN A 264 -1.97 12.07 -14.81
C GLN A 264 -0.69 12.20 -13.98
N LEU A 265 -0.62 11.55 -12.81
CA LEU A 265 0.55 11.63 -11.93
C LEU A 265 1.79 11.06 -12.63
N GLN A 266 2.85 11.86 -12.64
CA GLN A 266 4.11 11.50 -13.29
C GLN A 266 4.97 10.63 -12.37
N ALA A 267 5.58 9.60 -12.94
CA ALA A 267 6.62 8.83 -12.24
C ALA A 267 7.86 9.71 -11.99
N PRO A 268 8.57 9.53 -10.86
CA PRO A 268 9.87 10.13 -10.66
C PRO A 268 10.84 9.80 -11.81
N ALA A 269 11.72 10.76 -12.12
CA ALA A 269 12.78 10.53 -13.10
C ALA A 269 13.73 9.43 -12.64
N GLY A 270 14.26 8.69 -13.61
CA GLY A 270 15.27 7.67 -13.36
C GLY A 270 16.54 8.29 -12.79
N ALA A 271 17.35 7.47 -12.12
CA ALA A 271 18.64 7.91 -11.62
C ALA A 271 19.52 8.38 -12.80
N LYS A 272 20.42 9.33 -12.52
CA LYS A 272 21.55 9.58 -13.41
C LYS A 272 22.51 8.39 -13.28
N VAL A 273 22.79 7.76 -14.41
CA VAL A 273 23.54 6.50 -14.49
C VAL A 273 24.66 6.62 -15.52
N ASN A 274 25.60 5.67 -15.51
CA ASN A 274 26.54 5.47 -16.60
C ASN A 274 25.79 4.97 -17.85
N VAL A 275 25.85 5.74 -18.94
CA VAL A 275 25.05 5.50 -20.14
C VAL A 275 25.49 4.24 -20.87
N GLU A 276 26.79 3.99 -20.97
CA GLU A 276 27.35 2.81 -21.63
C GLU A 276 27.01 1.52 -20.86
N MET A 277 27.10 1.56 -19.52
CA MET A 277 26.68 0.46 -18.63
C MET A 277 25.19 0.18 -18.76
N ALA A 278 24.35 1.22 -18.67
CA ALA A 278 22.90 1.07 -18.82
C ALA A 278 22.52 0.53 -20.21
N ALA A 279 23.24 0.92 -21.27
CA ALA A 279 23.03 0.37 -22.61
C ALA A 279 23.34 -1.13 -22.68
N ARG A 280 24.46 -1.59 -22.09
CA ARG A 280 24.75 -3.03 -22.00
C ARG A 280 23.73 -3.77 -21.14
N GLY A 281 23.36 -3.19 -20.00
CA GLY A 281 22.37 -3.73 -19.08
C GLY A 281 20.99 -3.91 -19.72
N ARG A 282 20.62 -3.00 -20.62
CA ARG A 282 19.40 -3.08 -21.42
C ARG A 282 19.39 -4.28 -22.36
N GLU A 283 20.52 -4.60 -22.99
CA GLU A 283 20.61 -5.79 -23.85
C GLU A 283 20.54 -7.09 -23.05
N VAL A 284 21.20 -7.13 -21.88
CA VAL A 284 21.06 -8.25 -20.93
C VAL A 284 19.61 -8.40 -20.48
N PHE A 285 18.93 -7.31 -20.13
CA PHE A 285 17.52 -7.31 -19.73
C PHE A 285 16.62 -7.83 -20.86
N ARG A 286 16.86 -7.42 -22.11
CA ARG A 286 16.13 -7.91 -23.29
C ARG A 286 16.26 -9.41 -23.49
N ALA A 287 17.45 -9.95 -23.23
CA ALA A 287 17.67 -11.39 -23.39
C ALA A 287 17.00 -12.23 -22.30
N ASN A 288 16.80 -11.67 -21.10
CA ASN A 288 16.47 -12.48 -19.91
C ASN A 288 15.15 -12.12 -19.23
N CYS A 289 14.62 -10.91 -19.39
CA CYS A 289 13.53 -10.39 -18.56
C CYS A 289 12.23 -10.09 -19.34
N THR A 290 12.30 -10.01 -20.67
CA THR A 290 11.18 -9.52 -21.49
C THR A 290 10.05 -10.52 -21.73
N GLN A 291 10.16 -11.71 -21.15
CA GLN A 291 9.02 -12.63 -21.11
C GLN A 291 7.88 -12.07 -20.24
N CYS A 292 8.21 -11.28 -19.21
CA CYS A 292 7.22 -10.72 -18.28
C CYS A 292 7.27 -9.19 -18.22
N HIS A 293 8.44 -8.57 -18.42
CA HIS A 293 8.62 -7.13 -18.25
C HIS A 293 8.86 -6.40 -19.57
N ASN A 294 8.38 -5.16 -19.66
CA ASN A 294 8.68 -4.29 -20.78
C ASN A 294 10.05 -3.63 -20.62
N VAL A 295 10.73 -3.39 -21.75
CA VAL A 295 11.94 -2.54 -21.79
C VAL A 295 11.56 -1.06 -21.71
N ASP A 296 10.50 -0.68 -22.42
CA ASP A 296 9.97 0.68 -22.50
C ASP A 296 8.87 0.88 -21.46
N GLN A 297 9.17 1.65 -20.41
CA GLN A 297 8.22 1.92 -19.32
C GLN A 297 7.16 2.97 -19.68
N SER A 298 7.19 3.52 -20.90
CA SER A 298 6.10 4.36 -21.39
C SER A 298 4.95 3.53 -21.98
N LYS A 299 5.08 2.20 -22.04
CA LYS A 299 4.09 1.28 -22.61
C LYS A 299 3.32 0.57 -21.53
N PHE A 300 2.05 0.30 -21.83
CA PHE A 300 1.18 -0.49 -20.97
C PHE A 300 1.81 -1.85 -20.67
N VAL A 301 1.88 -2.20 -19.39
CA VAL A 301 2.29 -3.51 -18.91
C VAL A 301 1.19 -4.50 -19.26
N PRO A 302 1.48 -5.60 -19.99
CA PRO A 302 0.47 -6.59 -20.33
C PRO A 302 -0.36 -6.98 -19.11
N PRO A 303 -1.70 -7.08 -19.21
CA PRO A 303 -2.58 -7.33 -18.07
C PRO A 303 -2.56 -8.82 -17.70
N MET A 304 -1.36 -9.37 -17.54
CA MET A 304 -1.12 -10.76 -17.24
C MET A 304 -0.93 -10.97 -15.74
N LEU A 305 -1.44 -12.10 -15.26
CA LEU A 305 -1.09 -12.65 -13.95
C LEU A 305 -0.04 -13.74 -14.14
N VAL A 306 1.09 -13.59 -13.46
CA VAL A 306 2.09 -14.66 -13.41
C VAL A 306 1.74 -15.63 -12.29
N GLU A 307 1.61 -16.90 -12.64
CA GLU A 307 1.27 -17.95 -11.68
C GLU A 307 2.28 -18.04 -10.56
N MET A 308 1.79 -18.26 -9.35
CA MET A 308 2.63 -18.29 -8.16
C MET A 308 3.73 -19.35 -8.24
N LYS A 309 3.45 -20.51 -8.85
CA LYS A 309 4.45 -21.58 -9.04
C LYS A 309 5.58 -21.19 -10.00
N THR A 310 5.32 -20.29 -10.95
CA THR A 310 6.31 -19.78 -11.90
C THR A 310 7.27 -18.81 -11.23
N ILE A 311 6.75 -17.90 -10.41
CA ILE A 311 7.56 -16.89 -9.71
C ILE A 311 8.07 -17.37 -8.36
N TRP A 312 7.55 -18.45 -7.80
CA TRP A 312 8.05 -19.05 -6.57
C TRP A 312 8.04 -20.58 -6.71
N PRO A 313 9.11 -21.21 -7.21
CA PRO A 313 9.14 -22.66 -7.46
C PRO A 313 8.92 -23.52 -6.21
N ALA A 314 9.30 -23.02 -5.03
CA ALA A 314 9.04 -23.70 -3.76
C ALA A 314 7.60 -23.54 -3.24
N TYR A 315 6.75 -22.79 -3.95
CA TYR A 315 5.35 -22.63 -3.60
C TYR A 315 4.62 -23.99 -3.60
N THR A 316 4.17 -24.39 -2.41
CA THR A 316 3.46 -25.65 -2.14
C THR A 316 2.29 -25.34 -1.20
N PRO A 317 1.24 -24.67 -1.72
CA PRO A 317 0.12 -24.25 -0.90
C PRO A 317 -0.62 -25.47 -0.35
N ILE A 318 -0.97 -25.43 0.93
CA ILE A 318 -1.88 -26.38 1.57
C ILE A 318 -3.17 -25.67 1.95
N PRO A 319 -4.35 -26.32 1.82
CA PRO A 319 -5.58 -25.77 2.34
C PRO A 319 -5.49 -25.55 3.86
N VAL A 320 -5.80 -24.35 4.32
CA VAL A 320 -5.82 -23.97 5.74
C VAL A 320 -7.20 -23.51 6.21
N GLY A 321 -8.16 -23.37 5.28
CA GLY A 321 -9.52 -22.99 5.60
C GLY A 321 -10.47 -23.09 4.41
N LYS A 322 -11.76 -22.96 4.69
CA LYS A 322 -12.82 -22.94 3.67
C LYS A 322 -13.34 -21.52 3.51
N ARG A 323 -13.61 -21.15 2.27
CA ARG A 323 -14.41 -19.96 1.95
C ARG A 323 -15.90 -20.27 2.09
N GLY A 324 -16.73 -19.24 2.23
CA GLY A 324 -18.18 -19.40 2.25
C GLY A 324 -18.79 -19.59 0.87
N ASP A 325 -18.17 -19.01 -0.17
CA ASP A 325 -18.53 -19.28 -1.57
C ASP A 325 -17.65 -20.40 -2.15
N SER A 326 -18.28 -21.51 -2.54
CA SER A 326 -17.61 -22.69 -3.09
C SER A 326 -17.05 -22.48 -4.51
N LYS A 327 -17.39 -21.36 -5.17
CA LYS A 327 -16.82 -20.99 -6.47
C LYS A 327 -15.40 -20.42 -6.36
N LEU A 328 -15.03 -19.92 -5.19
CA LEU A 328 -13.70 -19.39 -4.91
C LEU A 328 -12.74 -20.53 -4.53
N SER A 329 -11.43 -20.34 -4.75
CA SER A 329 -10.43 -21.34 -4.32
C SER A 329 -10.41 -21.48 -2.80
N MET A 330 -9.94 -22.60 -2.25
CA MET A 330 -9.78 -22.71 -0.79
C MET A 330 -8.85 -21.63 -0.23
N ILE A 331 -9.00 -21.30 1.06
CA ILE A 331 -8.00 -20.53 1.79
C ILE A 331 -6.77 -21.43 1.91
N GLN A 332 -5.62 -20.95 1.46
CA GLN A 332 -4.44 -21.78 1.33
C GLN A 332 -3.18 -20.99 1.65
N ASN A 333 -2.22 -21.66 2.26
CA ASN A 333 -0.95 -21.07 2.67
C ASN A 333 0.22 -21.96 2.26
N SER A 334 1.32 -21.38 1.83
CA SER A 334 2.58 -22.08 1.58
C SER A 334 3.59 -21.75 2.68
N PRO A 335 4.47 -22.67 3.09
CA PRO A 335 5.54 -22.33 4.02
C PRO A 335 6.40 -21.16 3.49
N GLY A 336 6.48 -20.07 4.26
CA GLY A 336 7.12 -18.81 3.87
C GLY A 336 6.22 -17.63 4.22
N ILE A 337 6.57 -16.44 3.69
CA ILE A 337 5.77 -15.21 3.87
C ILE A 337 5.34 -14.59 2.52
N PHE A 338 5.81 -15.16 1.41
CA PHE A 338 5.63 -14.55 0.10
C PHE A 338 4.17 -14.61 -0.36
N ASP A 339 3.41 -15.64 0.01
CA ASP A 339 2.01 -15.77 -0.39
C ASP A 339 1.02 -15.26 0.66
N ASP A 340 1.49 -14.72 1.80
CA ASP A 340 0.67 -14.27 2.93
C ASP A 340 -0.44 -13.32 2.50
N LYS A 341 -0.14 -12.37 1.60
CA LYS A 341 -1.11 -11.41 1.03
C LYS A 341 -2.24 -12.06 0.23
N MET A 342 -2.03 -13.28 -0.24
CA MET A 342 -2.90 -13.96 -1.18
C MET A 342 -3.63 -15.16 -0.57
N ILE A 343 -3.55 -15.32 0.76
CA ILE A 343 -4.15 -16.48 1.44
C ILE A 343 -5.68 -16.39 1.40
N VAL A 344 -6.23 -15.19 1.61
CA VAL A 344 -7.68 -14.92 1.62
C VAL A 344 -8.11 -14.00 0.48
N VAL A 345 -7.29 -13.05 0.01
CA VAL A 345 -7.68 -12.19 -1.11
C VAL A 345 -6.75 -12.42 -2.29
N ASP A 346 -7.30 -12.92 -3.39
CA ASP A 346 -6.54 -13.24 -4.58
C ASP A 346 -7.40 -13.11 -5.86
N ALA A 347 -6.77 -13.19 -7.03
CA ALA A 347 -7.46 -13.01 -8.31
C ALA A 347 -8.57 -14.03 -8.61
N SER A 348 -8.69 -15.13 -7.87
CA SER A 348 -9.84 -16.05 -7.98
C SER A 348 -11.17 -15.37 -7.66
N ASP A 349 -11.15 -14.25 -6.94
CA ASP A 349 -12.29 -13.37 -6.69
C ASP A 349 -12.97 -12.87 -7.98
N ARG A 350 -12.21 -12.80 -9.08
CA ARG A 350 -12.71 -12.46 -10.41
C ARG A 350 -12.60 -13.62 -11.41
N GLY A 351 -12.49 -14.85 -10.91
CA GLY A 351 -12.44 -16.08 -11.71
C GLY A 351 -11.08 -16.39 -12.32
N GLU A 352 -10.00 -15.79 -11.82
CA GLU A 352 -8.66 -15.92 -12.40
C GLU A 352 -7.72 -16.76 -11.52
N LYS A 353 -6.55 -17.07 -12.07
CA LYS A 353 -5.54 -17.87 -11.36
C LYS A 353 -4.84 -17.07 -10.25
N ARG A 354 -4.50 -17.72 -9.14
CA ARG A 354 -3.65 -17.14 -8.09
C ARG A 354 -2.26 -16.82 -8.65
N GLY A 355 -1.84 -15.58 -8.49
CA GLY A 355 -0.61 -15.08 -9.08
C GLY A 355 -0.38 -13.61 -8.74
N ASN A 356 0.72 -13.04 -9.25
CA ASN A 356 1.00 -11.62 -9.14
C ASN A 356 0.74 -10.91 -10.46
N ALA A 357 0.17 -9.71 -10.38
CA ALA A 357 0.20 -8.74 -11.47
C ALA A 357 1.65 -8.28 -11.70
N ILE A 358 2.02 -8.01 -12.94
CA ILE A 358 3.34 -7.47 -13.26
C ILE A 358 3.43 -6.02 -12.78
N PRO A 359 4.42 -5.65 -11.95
CA PRO A 359 4.60 -4.28 -11.52
C PRO A 359 5.22 -3.41 -12.63
N LEU A 360 4.92 -2.11 -12.59
CA LEU A 360 5.69 -1.10 -13.33
C LEU A 360 7.16 -1.11 -12.85
N LEU A 361 8.12 -1.09 -13.77
CA LEU A 361 9.54 -0.93 -13.44
C LEU A 361 9.93 0.56 -13.41
N LEU A 362 9.19 1.34 -12.63
CA LEU A 362 9.38 2.78 -12.43
C LEU A 362 9.72 3.09 -10.97
N ASP A 363 10.40 4.21 -10.72
CA ASP A 363 10.83 4.65 -9.37
C ASP A 363 11.72 3.62 -8.63
N LEU A 364 12.38 2.73 -9.38
CA LEU A 364 13.27 1.70 -8.83
C LEU A 364 14.50 2.29 -8.14
N ALA A 365 15.00 3.45 -8.63
CA ALA A 365 16.15 4.12 -8.05
C ALA A 365 15.93 4.62 -6.61
N ARG A 366 14.67 4.88 -6.25
CA ARG A 366 14.27 5.33 -4.92
C ARG A 366 13.85 4.16 -4.02
N THR A 367 13.67 2.98 -4.62
CA THR A 367 13.23 1.76 -3.97
C THR A 367 14.40 1.05 -3.25
N ASN A 368 14.18 0.68 -1.99
CA ASN A 368 15.10 -0.10 -1.16
C ASN A 368 14.47 -1.39 -0.59
N ILE A 369 13.24 -1.69 -0.98
CA ILE A 369 12.52 -2.93 -0.69
C ILE A 369 11.85 -3.41 -1.98
N PHE A 370 12.08 -4.66 -2.34
CA PHE A 370 11.66 -5.28 -3.59
C PHE A 370 10.81 -6.51 -3.29
N LEU A 371 10.04 -6.91 -4.31
CA LEU A 371 8.91 -7.82 -4.19
C LEU A 371 7.77 -7.21 -3.36
N HIS A 372 6.56 -7.78 -3.45
CA HIS A 372 5.40 -7.23 -2.74
C HIS A 372 5.53 -7.41 -1.23
N ASP A 373 6.18 -8.47 -0.76
CA ASP A 373 6.43 -8.71 0.67
C ASP A 373 7.64 -7.92 1.22
N GLY A 374 8.34 -7.17 0.37
CA GLY A 374 9.52 -6.39 0.77
C GLY A 374 10.70 -7.25 1.26
N SER A 375 10.76 -8.53 0.89
CA SER A 375 11.77 -9.49 1.39
C SER A 375 13.17 -9.27 0.81
N VAL A 376 13.32 -8.41 -0.21
CA VAL A 376 14.60 -8.18 -0.89
C VAL A 376 15.00 -6.70 -0.79
N SER A 377 16.24 -6.42 -0.39
CA SER A 377 16.69 -5.06 -0.03
C SER A 377 17.36 -4.27 -1.15
N SER A 378 17.68 -4.89 -2.28
CA SER A 378 18.35 -4.21 -3.40
C SER A 378 18.05 -4.89 -4.74
N LEU A 379 18.20 -4.14 -5.84
CA LEU A 379 18.15 -4.69 -7.20
C LEU A 379 19.26 -5.73 -7.44
N ASP A 380 20.46 -5.51 -6.89
CA ASP A 380 21.56 -6.47 -7.03
C ASP A 380 21.22 -7.79 -6.35
N SER A 381 20.76 -7.74 -5.09
CA SER A 381 20.32 -8.94 -4.36
C SER A 381 19.14 -9.62 -5.02
N LEU A 382 18.20 -8.88 -5.62
CA LEU A 382 17.06 -9.44 -6.35
C LEU A 382 17.51 -10.32 -7.52
N LEU A 383 18.59 -9.93 -8.20
CA LEU A 383 19.11 -10.59 -9.39
C LEU A 383 20.27 -11.55 -9.09
N ASP A 384 20.67 -11.72 -7.82
CA ASP A 384 21.80 -12.56 -7.43
C ASP A 384 21.38 -14.02 -7.16
N PRO A 385 22.01 -15.01 -7.80
CA PRO A 385 21.70 -16.43 -7.60
C PRO A 385 21.95 -16.95 -6.18
N VAL A 386 22.65 -16.22 -5.31
CA VAL A 386 22.86 -16.61 -3.90
C VAL A 386 21.55 -16.73 -3.12
N ARG A 387 20.47 -16.11 -3.59
CA ARG A 387 19.11 -16.27 -3.02
C ARG A 387 18.54 -17.68 -3.23
N GLY A 388 19.09 -18.46 -4.16
CA GLY A 388 18.68 -19.84 -4.43
C GLY A 388 17.47 -19.94 -5.37
N THR A 389 17.38 -21.06 -6.08
CA THR A 389 16.34 -21.33 -7.10
C THR A 389 14.95 -21.53 -6.52
N ALA A 390 14.86 -21.76 -5.21
CA ALA A 390 13.61 -21.92 -4.46
C ALA A 390 13.00 -20.58 -4.00
N ALA A 391 13.77 -19.48 -4.01
CA ALA A 391 13.29 -18.20 -3.52
C ALA A 391 12.29 -17.55 -4.50
N PRO A 392 11.43 -16.63 -4.02
CA PRO A 392 10.58 -15.85 -4.90
C PRO A 392 11.37 -15.02 -5.92
N HIS A 393 10.83 -14.93 -7.13
CA HIS A 393 11.43 -14.34 -8.31
C HIS A 393 12.86 -14.85 -8.59
N PRO A 394 13.06 -16.16 -8.86
CA PRO A 394 14.38 -16.76 -9.02
C PRO A 394 14.98 -16.56 -10.42
N PHE A 395 14.85 -15.36 -10.97
CA PHE A 395 15.37 -14.98 -12.29
C PHE A 395 16.67 -14.21 -12.09
N TYR A 396 17.78 -14.92 -12.14
CA TYR A 396 19.09 -14.41 -11.73
C TYR A 396 20.04 -14.16 -12.89
N LEU A 397 21.02 -13.30 -12.66
CA LEU A 397 22.15 -13.04 -13.53
C LEU A 397 23.44 -13.49 -12.82
N SER A 398 23.95 -14.65 -13.21
CA SER A 398 25.12 -15.28 -12.55
C SER A 398 26.41 -14.50 -12.78
N ASP A 399 26.55 -13.83 -13.93
CA ASP A 399 27.67 -12.94 -14.20
C ASP A 399 27.46 -11.61 -13.45
N ALA A 400 28.36 -11.30 -12.52
CA ALA A 400 28.27 -10.12 -11.68
C ALA A 400 28.41 -8.80 -12.46
N ALA A 401 29.16 -8.78 -13.56
CA ALA A 401 29.30 -7.59 -14.40
C ALA A 401 28.03 -7.34 -15.21
N GLN A 402 27.45 -8.38 -15.80
CA GLN A 402 26.14 -8.28 -16.47
C GLN A 402 25.04 -7.86 -15.50
N ARG A 403 25.05 -8.40 -14.28
CA ARG A 403 24.11 -8.00 -13.23
C ARG A 403 24.26 -6.53 -12.85
N ALA A 404 25.49 -6.05 -12.64
CA ALA A 404 25.75 -4.64 -12.35
C ALA A 404 25.28 -3.71 -13.48
N ASP A 405 25.54 -4.09 -14.73
CA ASP A 405 25.04 -3.35 -15.90
C ASP A 405 23.50 -3.33 -15.93
N THR A 406 22.82 -4.46 -15.67
CA THR A 406 21.35 -4.53 -15.60
C THR A 406 20.78 -3.70 -14.44
N VAL A 407 21.41 -3.71 -13.27
CA VAL A 407 21.02 -2.85 -12.14
C VAL A 407 21.11 -1.37 -12.55
N GLU A 408 22.18 -0.99 -13.24
CA GLU A 408 22.36 0.38 -13.73
C GLU A 408 21.29 0.76 -14.76
N PHE A 409 20.92 -0.16 -15.67
CA PHE A 409 19.77 0.03 -16.56
C PHE A 409 18.45 0.21 -15.79
N LEU A 410 18.12 -0.68 -14.86
CA LEU A 410 16.88 -0.63 -14.08
C LEU A 410 16.73 0.65 -13.27
N ARG A 411 17.83 1.18 -12.72
CA ARG A 411 17.84 2.46 -12.00
C ARG A 411 17.59 3.65 -12.91
N SER A 412 17.92 3.54 -14.20
CA SER A 412 17.72 4.59 -15.20
C SER A 412 16.28 4.71 -15.71
N LEU A 413 15.45 3.70 -15.44
CA LEU A 413 14.11 3.61 -16.00
C LEU A 413 13.21 4.76 -15.54
N ASP A 414 12.64 5.43 -16.53
CA ASP A 414 11.54 6.39 -16.40
C ASP A 414 10.65 6.33 -17.64
N THR A 415 9.55 7.08 -17.64
CA THR A 415 8.61 7.16 -18.76
C THR A 415 9.12 7.97 -19.96
N ASN A 416 10.31 8.58 -19.86
CA ASN A 416 10.95 9.41 -20.89
C ASN A 416 12.21 8.74 -21.48
N SER A 417 12.59 7.56 -20.98
CA SER A 417 13.86 6.89 -21.23
C SER A 417 14.02 6.42 -22.68
N SER A 418 12.91 6.24 -23.42
CA SER A 418 12.92 6.01 -24.87
C SER A 418 13.33 7.23 -25.71
N ASN A 419 13.29 8.45 -25.14
CA ASN A 419 13.58 9.71 -25.85
C ASN A 419 14.96 10.33 -25.55
N ARG A 420 15.72 9.83 -24.56
CA ARG A 420 17.02 10.42 -24.20
C ARG A 420 18.19 9.94 -25.06
N ALA A 421 18.06 8.81 -25.75
CA ALA A 421 19.10 8.34 -26.68
C ALA A 421 19.21 9.18 -27.98
N THR A 422 18.28 10.12 -28.22
CA THR A 422 18.22 10.93 -29.46
C THR A 422 18.17 12.44 -29.25
N ARG A 423 18.30 12.97 -28.02
CA ARG A 423 18.34 14.42 -27.79
C ARG A 423 19.63 14.88 -27.13
N ALA A 424 20.62 15.16 -27.98
CA ALA A 424 21.61 16.16 -27.67
C ALA A 424 20.90 17.53 -27.52
N THR A 425 21.12 18.18 -26.37
CA THR A 425 20.97 19.62 -26.12
C THR A 425 19.70 20.31 -26.63
N VAL A 426 18.68 20.42 -25.77
CA VAL A 426 17.84 21.61 -25.68
C VAL A 426 17.62 21.93 -24.20
N ARG A 427 18.12 23.09 -23.75
CA ARG A 427 17.82 23.62 -22.41
C ARG A 427 16.33 23.94 -22.31
N PRO A 428 15.61 23.55 -21.25
CA PRO A 428 14.26 24.06 -21.03
C PRO A 428 14.34 25.54 -20.63
N GLN A 429 13.56 26.38 -21.31
CA GLN A 429 13.30 27.74 -20.86
C GLN A 429 12.59 27.70 -19.51
N ARG A 430 13.05 28.53 -18.57
CA ARG A 430 12.33 28.82 -17.34
C ARG A 430 11.06 29.60 -17.70
N GLU A 431 9.91 28.93 -17.67
CA GLU A 431 8.65 29.64 -17.51
C GLU A 431 8.46 30.01 -16.04
N LYS A 432 8.20 31.30 -15.82
CA LYS A 432 7.84 31.84 -14.51
C LYS A 432 6.42 31.38 -14.21
N HIS A 433 6.26 30.45 -13.28
CA HIS A 433 4.94 30.17 -12.70
C HIS A 433 4.54 31.34 -11.81
N GLU A 434 3.56 32.11 -12.29
CA GLU A 434 2.77 32.99 -11.44
C GLU A 434 1.97 32.14 -10.45
N SER A 435 1.97 32.59 -9.20
CA SER A 435 1.29 31.96 -8.07
C SER A 435 -0.22 31.96 -8.26
N LEU A 436 -0.82 30.78 -8.47
CA LEU A 436 -2.25 30.58 -8.32
C LEU A 436 -2.57 30.26 -6.83
N PRO A 437 -3.63 30.85 -6.26
CA PRO A 437 -3.91 30.81 -4.83
C PRO A 437 -4.45 29.44 -4.37
N LEU A 438 -4.09 29.07 -3.13
CA LEU A 438 -4.65 28.06 -2.23
C LEU A 438 -5.96 27.37 -2.69
N TRP A 439 -5.84 26.24 -3.39
CA TRP A 439 -6.90 25.24 -3.60
C TRP A 439 -6.90 24.18 -2.49
N ALA A 440 -6.79 24.59 -1.22
CA ALA A 440 -6.74 23.69 -0.06
C ALA A 440 -8.13 23.18 0.39
N GLY A 441 -9.23 23.73 -0.14
CA GLY A 441 -10.58 23.48 0.35
C GLY A 441 -11.40 22.39 -0.37
N PHE A 442 -10.94 21.85 -1.50
CA PHE A 442 -11.78 20.97 -2.34
C PHE A 442 -11.50 19.46 -2.20
N PHE A 443 -10.36 19.07 -1.61
CA PHE A 443 -9.93 17.66 -1.60
C PHE A 443 -10.12 16.92 -0.26
N VAL A 444 -10.67 17.59 0.77
CA VAL A 444 -11.05 16.93 2.04
C VAL A 444 -12.29 16.03 1.88
N ALA A 445 -13.05 16.18 0.79
CA ALA A 445 -14.32 15.47 0.60
C ALA A 445 -14.21 14.14 -0.19
N ALA A 446 -13.03 13.74 -0.67
CA ALA A 446 -12.88 12.59 -1.56
C ALA A 446 -11.94 11.48 -1.04
N ALA A 447 -11.22 11.70 0.06
CA ALA A 447 -10.53 10.63 0.76
C ALA A 447 -11.46 10.04 1.83
N GLY A 448 -11.71 8.74 1.81
CA GLY A 448 -12.15 8.02 3.00
C GLY A 448 -11.12 8.21 4.10
N ILE A 449 -11.60 8.43 5.32
CA ILE A 449 -10.75 8.84 6.44
C ILE A 449 -11.05 7.87 7.59
N VAL A 450 -10.04 7.13 8.05
CA VAL A 450 -10.10 6.39 9.31
C VAL A 450 -9.93 7.39 10.44
N TRP A 451 -10.92 7.58 11.29
CA TRP A 451 -10.79 8.50 12.44
C TRP A 451 -10.16 7.81 13.63
N LEU A 452 -8.96 8.22 14.01
CA LEU A 452 -8.23 7.78 15.19
C LEU A 452 -8.22 8.90 16.24
N LYS A 453 -8.44 8.53 17.50
CA LYS A 453 -8.10 9.40 18.63
C LYS A 453 -6.59 9.32 18.85
N VAL A 454 -5.90 10.39 19.23
CA VAL A 454 -4.46 10.35 19.54
C VAL A 454 -4.27 10.04 21.04
N LYS A 455 -3.28 9.22 21.41
CA LYS A 455 -2.90 9.03 22.83
C LYS A 455 -2.44 10.36 23.43
N LYS A 456 -2.87 10.65 24.66
CA LYS A 456 -2.47 11.87 25.38
C LYS A 456 -0.98 11.88 25.71
#